data_AF-A0A3Q3BIH4-F1
#
_entry.id   AF-A0A3Q3BIH4-F1
#
_cell.length_a   1.000
_cell.length_b   1.000
_cell.length_c   1.000
_cell.angle_alpha   90.00
_cell.angle_beta   90.00
_cell.angle_gamma   90.00
#
_symmetry.space_group_name_H-M   'P 1'
#
loop_
_entity.id
_entity.type
_entity.pdbx_description
1 polymer ?
#
loop_
_entity_poly.entity_id
_entity_poly.type
_entity_poly.pdbx_seq_one_letter_code
_entity_poly.pdbx_strand_id
1 'polypeptide(L)'
;MDILKDDGEHEVKYKPGGRLDMSHGFLHHIRRNQIARDDYDKEVKQAKELRRRRHTTTPRRPRRPDLQVYHPWQRHGSEPGTGADAEEGNESGSSTEAETHGTELFWLDYQEDSGTITSFLVKKEDKPKKVVERVAEKNTLDAAMRAALEVRIRKEIEKRCSNRR
;
A
#
# COMPACT_ATOMS: atom_id res chain seq x y z
N MET A 1 54.36 -13.84 -1.13
CA MET A 1 53.31 -14.14 -0.15
C MET A 1 53.63 -13.28 1.06
N ASP A 2 53.17 -12.03 1.06
CA ASP A 2 53.44 -11.11 2.16
C ASP A 2 52.12 -10.81 2.86
N ILE A 3 51.83 -11.65 3.86
CA ILE A 3 50.71 -11.51 4.78
C ILE A 3 51.12 -10.39 5.74
N LEU A 4 50.61 -9.19 5.51
CA LEU A 4 50.69 -8.11 6.49
C LEU A 4 49.90 -8.53 7.72
N LYS A 5 50.63 -8.69 8.82
CA LYS A 5 50.16 -9.02 10.16
C LYS A 5 49.01 -8.12 10.57
N ASP A 6 47.83 -8.72 10.61
CA ASP A 6 46.70 -8.31 11.43
C ASP A 6 47.08 -8.65 12.87
N ASP A 7 47.38 -7.64 13.70
CA ASP A 7 47.50 -7.74 15.17
C ASP A 7 47.65 -6.30 15.71
N GLY A 8 46.56 -5.56 15.68
CA GLY A 8 46.45 -4.23 16.29
C GLY A 8 45.28 -4.22 17.26
N GLU A 9 45.40 -5.01 18.33
CA GLU A 9 44.55 -4.97 19.52
C GLU A 9 44.35 -3.51 19.95
N HIS A 10 43.28 -2.88 19.46
CA HIS A 10 42.85 -1.61 20.01
C HIS A 10 42.18 -1.96 21.32
N GLU A 11 42.99 -1.98 22.39
CA GLU A 11 42.53 -2.00 23.76
C GLU A 11 41.44 -0.93 23.90
N VAL A 12 40.16 -1.35 23.85
CA VAL A 12 39.03 -0.45 23.97
C VAL A 12 38.92 -0.10 25.45
N LYS A 13 39.83 0.77 25.88
CA LYS A 13 39.83 1.35 27.22
C LYS A 13 38.58 2.22 27.29
N TYR A 14 37.48 1.65 27.78
CA TYR A 14 36.24 2.38 28.02
C TYR A 14 36.56 3.57 28.91
N LYS A 15 36.63 4.76 28.32
CA LYS A 15 36.89 5.99 29.07
C LYS A 15 35.69 6.23 29.98
N PRO A 16 35.89 6.49 31.29
CA PRO A 16 34.80 6.82 32.20
C PRO A 16 34.28 8.21 31.82
N GLY A 17 33.22 8.22 31.04
CA GLY A 17 32.57 9.41 30.53
C GLY A 17 31.68 8.99 29.39
N GLY A 18 30.36 8.94 29.62
CA GLY A 18 29.35 8.42 28.68
C GLY A 18 29.20 9.20 27.37
N ARG A 19 30.23 9.93 26.93
CA ARG A 19 30.27 10.59 25.64
C ARG A 19 30.75 9.58 24.60
N LEU A 20 29.90 9.33 23.61
CA LEU A 20 30.22 8.48 22.48
C LEU A 20 31.48 8.98 21.76
N ASP A 21 32.38 8.07 21.39
CA ASP A 21 33.52 8.38 20.54
C ASP A 21 33.04 8.70 19.12
N MET A 22 33.22 9.96 18.73
CA MET A 22 32.77 10.44 17.43
C MET A 22 33.68 10.02 16.27
N SER A 23 34.87 9.49 16.58
CA SER A 23 35.85 8.99 15.59
C SER A 23 35.68 7.50 15.27
N HIS A 24 34.72 6.84 15.92
CA HIS A 24 34.51 5.42 15.76
C HIS A 24 33.84 5.09 14.40
N GLY A 25 34.32 4.02 13.74
CA GLY A 25 33.84 3.61 12.41
C GLY A 25 32.32 3.38 12.33
N PHE A 26 31.70 2.91 13.40
CA PHE A 26 30.25 2.77 13.51
C PHE A 26 29.51 4.12 13.35
N LEU A 27 30.00 5.19 14.00
CA LEU A 27 29.36 6.49 13.89
C LEU A 27 29.55 7.09 12.49
N HIS A 28 30.69 6.82 11.85
CA HIS A 28 30.89 7.18 10.44
C HIS A 28 29.87 6.49 9.52
N HIS A 29 29.51 5.24 9.80
CA HIS A 29 28.43 4.54 9.08
C HIS A 29 27.07 5.17 9.32
N ILE A 30 26.73 5.51 10.57
CA ILE A 30 25.46 6.21 10.88
C ILE A 30 25.39 7.53 10.13
N ARG A 31 26.45 8.35 10.18
CA ARG A 31 26.50 9.63 9.47
C ARG A 31 26.34 9.45 7.97
N ARG A 32 27.07 8.51 7.37
CA ARG A 32 26.97 8.19 5.94
C ARG A 32 25.56 7.72 5.56
N ASN A 33 24.93 6.90 6.39
CA ASN A 33 23.57 6.41 6.15
C ASN A 33 22.53 7.54 6.27
N GLN A 34 22.71 8.48 7.20
CA GLN A 34 21.84 9.65 7.33
C GLN A 34 21.93 10.53 6.09
N ILE A 35 23.14 10.79 5.59
CA ILE A 35 23.35 11.55 4.36
C ILE A 35 22.66 10.86 3.18
N ALA A 36 22.86 9.53 3.03
CA ALA A 36 22.24 8.77 1.95
C ALA A 36 20.69 8.81 2.01
N ARG A 37 20.10 8.77 3.21
CA ARG A 37 18.66 8.94 3.41
C ARG A 37 18.20 10.34 3.00
N ASP A 38 18.90 11.37 3.47
CA ASP A 38 18.56 12.75 3.19
C ASP A 38 18.67 13.07 1.69
N ASP A 39 19.69 12.53 1.01
CA ASP A 39 19.90 12.71 -0.42
C ASP A 39 18.84 11.97 -1.25
N TYR A 40 18.49 10.74 -0.86
CA TYR A 40 17.35 10.04 -1.46
C TYR A 40 16.04 10.82 -1.29
N ASP A 41 15.76 11.32 -0.09
CA ASP A 41 14.55 12.11 0.18
C ASP A 41 14.51 13.41 -0.64
N LYS A 42 15.66 14.07 -0.84
CA LYS A 42 15.78 15.25 -1.71
C LYS A 42 15.47 14.87 -3.16
N GLU A 43 16.07 13.80 -3.68
CA GLU A 43 15.86 13.34 -5.06
C GLU A 43 14.39 12.94 -5.31
N VAL A 44 13.78 12.21 -4.38
CA VAL A 44 12.36 11.82 -4.46
C VAL A 44 11.45 13.05 -4.46
N LYS A 45 11.73 14.04 -3.60
CA LYS A 45 10.98 15.30 -3.57
C LYS A 45 11.14 16.07 -4.89
N GLN A 46 12.36 16.18 -5.40
CA GLN A 46 12.64 16.84 -6.69
C GLN A 46 11.97 16.12 -7.86
N ALA A 47 12.04 14.79 -7.92
CA ALA A 47 11.37 14.00 -8.95
C ALA A 47 9.84 14.17 -8.89
N LYS A 48 9.26 14.18 -7.68
CA LYS A 48 7.83 14.46 -7.47
C LYS A 48 7.49 15.90 -7.87
N GLU A 49 8.35 16.87 -7.57
CA GLU A 49 8.17 18.26 -7.95
C GLU A 49 8.28 18.46 -9.47
N LEU A 50 9.26 17.87 -10.15
CA LEU A 50 9.37 17.88 -11.61
C LEU A 50 8.13 17.24 -12.26
N ARG A 51 7.62 16.15 -11.69
CA ARG A 51 6.35 15.54 -12.14
C ARG A 51 5.13 16.42 -11.86
N ARG A 52 5.10 17.16 -10.75
CA ARG A 52 4.02 18.10 -10.42
C ARG A 52 4.13 19.42 -11.19
N ARG A 53 5.34 19.83 -11.56
CA ARG A 53 5.67 20.97 -12.40
C ARG A 53 5.33 20.59 -13.84
N ARG A 54 4.05 20.33 -14.08
CA ARG A 54 3.48 20.31 -15.41
C ARG A 54 3.95 21.59 -16.10
N HIS A 55 4.63 21.43 -17.24
CA HIS A 55 4.83 22.48 -18.23
C HIS A 55 3.51 22.87 -18.91
N THR A 56 2.42 22.98 -18.14
CA THR A 56 1.22 23.65 -18.60
C THR A 56 1.44 25.12 -18.34
N THR A 57 1.90 25.84 -19.36
CA THR A 57 1.62 27.28 -19.48
C THR A 57 0.14 27.42 -19.16
N THR A 58 -0.20 28.12 -18.08
CA THR A 58 -1.59 28.38 -17.70
C THR A 58 -2.35 28.77 -18.97
N PRO A 59 -3.43 28.06 -19.35
CA PRO A 59 -4.15 28.43 -20.56
C PRO A 59 -4.58 29.88 -20.43
N ARG A 60 -4.25 30.69 -21.43
CA ARG A 60 -4.57 32.11 -21.55
C ARG A 60 -6.08 32.38 -21.69
N ARG A 61 -6.92 31.39 -21.39
CA ARG A 61 -8.37 31.46 -21.55
C ARG A 61 -9.00 31.94 -20.24
N PRO A 62 -9.94 32.89 -20.29
CA PRO A 62 -10.67 33.30 -19.10
C PRO A 62 -11.37 32.10 -18.48
N ARG A 63 -11.26 31.97 -17.16
CA ARG A 63 -11.83 30.88 -16.35
C ARG A 63 -13.34 31.01 -16.13
N ARG A 64 -13.98 31.99 -16.77
CA ARG A 64 -15.42 32.24 -16.67
C ARG A 64 -16.03 32.02 -18.06
N PRO A 65 -17.14 31.28 -18.17
CA PRO A 65 -17.91 31.30 -19.40
C PRO A 65 -18.37 32.75 -19.66
N ASP A 66 -18.27 33.22 -20.89
CA ASP A 66 -18.69 34.58 -21.27
C ASP A 66 -20.20 34.79 -21.09
N LEU A 67 -20.95 33.69 -20.95
CA LEU A 67 -22.39 33.65 -20.75
C LEU A 67 -22.72 33.02 -19.40
N GLN A 68 -23.36 33.78 -18.51
CA GLN A 68 -24.11 33.21 -17.39
C GLN A 68 -25.38 32.59 -17.96
N VAL A 69 -25.39 31.26 -18.06
CA VAL A 69 -26.52 30.48 -18.60
C VAL A 69 -27.69 30.41 -17.61
N TYR A 70 -27.45 30.71 -16.34
CA TYR A 70 -28.46 30.61 -15.29
C TYR A 70 -28.53 31.90 -14.47
N HIS A 71 -29.70 32.51 -14.45
CA HIS A 71 -30.05 33.56 -13.52
C HIS A 71 -30.89 32.91 -12.41
N PRO A 72 -30.35 32.72 -11.19
CA PRO A 72 -31.15 32.24 -10.08
C PRO A 72 -32.33 33.20 -9.88
N TRP A 73 -33.52 32.62 -9.89
CA TRP A 73 -34.76 33.37 -9.75
C TRP A 73 -34.72 34.10 -8.41
N GLN A 74 -34.74 35.45 -8.44
CA GLN A 74 -34.93 36.23 -7.24
C GLN A 74 -36.28 35.83 -6.66
N ARG A 75 -36.29 35.23 -5.45
CA ARG A 75 -37.50 35.05 -4.65
C ARG A 75 -38.07 36.42 -4.36
N HIS A 76 -38.88 36.94 -5.27
CA HIS A 76 -39.87 37.94 -4.97
C HIS A 76 -40.87 37.26 -4.04
N GLY A 77 -40.76 37.55 -2.74
CA GLY A 77 -41.87 37.36 -1.85
C GLY A 77 -42.96 38.34 -2.24
N SER A 78 -43.78 38.00 -3.24
CA SER A 78 -45.08 38.61 -3.52
C SER A 78 -45.86 37.74 -4.51
N GLU A 79 -46.73 36.90 -3.95
CA GLU A 79 -48.04 36.50 -4.49
C GLU A 79 -48.19 35.46 -5.62
N PRO A 80 -49.33 34.71 -5.61
CA PRO A 80 -49.44 33.36 -6.14
C PRO A 80 -50.07 33.33 -7.53
N GLY A 81 -49.68 32.35 -8.35
CA GLY A 81 -50.35 32.16 -9.63
C GLY A 81 -49.92 30.90 -10.37
N THR A 82 -50.81 29.92 -10.36
CA THR A 82 -51.12 29.03 -11.50
C THR A 82 -50.00 28.13 -12.07
N GLY A 83 -50.14 26.83 -11.79
CA GLY A 83 -50.40 25.87 -12.87
C GLY A 83 -49.33 24.83 -13.20
N ALA A 84 -49.78 23.57 -13.23
CA ALA A 84 -49.35 22.44 -14.06
C ALA A 84 -48.15 21.57 -13.59
N ASP A 85 -48.54 20.39 -13.09
CA ASP A 85 -48.12 19.02 -13.48
C ASP A 85 -46.72 18.75 -14.05
N ALA A 86 -46.06 17.74 -13.46
CA ALA A 86 -45.47 16.56 -14.11
C ALA A 86 -44.36 16.01 -13.19
N GLU A 87 -44.66 14.99 -12.38
CA GLU A 87 -44.41 13.56 -12.67
C GLU A 87 -42.96 13.13 -12.36
N GLU A 88 -42.89 12.13 -11.46
CA GLU A 88 -41.95 11.00 -11.41
C GLU A 88 -40.46 11.29 -11.63
N GLY A 89 -39.59 11.17 -10.62
CA GLY A 89 -39.51 9.98 -9.78
C GLY A 89 -39.12 8.77 -10.63
N ASN A 90 -37.91 8.73 -11.14
CA ASN A 90 -37.36 7.48 -11.65
C ASN A 90 -35.91 7.31 -11.22
N GLU A 91 -35.80 6.61 -10.10
CA GLU A 91 -34.63 5.84 -9.73
C GLU A 91 -34.18 4.90 -10.86
N SER A 92 -32.94 5.05 -11.32
CA SER A 92 -32.26 3.96 -12.03
C SER A 92 -30.79 3.96 -11.66
N GLY A 93 -30.53 3.32 -10.52
CA GLY A 93 -29.23 2.77 -10.19
C GLY A 93 -28.97 1.53 -11.04
N SER A 94 -27.80 1.47 -11.65
CA SER A 94 -27.27 0.27 -12.28
C SER A 94 -25.85 0.06 -11.78
N SER A 95 -25.74 -0.50 -10.58
CA SER A 95 -24.50 -0.99 -9.98
C SER A 95 -24.44 -2.49 -10.16
N THR A 96 -23.68 -2.96 -11.15
CA THR A 96 -23.28 -4.36 -11.27
C THR A 96 -21.87 -4.53 -10.74
N GLU A 97 -21.71 -4.46 -9.42
CA GLU A 97 -20.56 -4.98 -8.71
C GLU A 97 -21.10 -5.77 -7.53
N ALA A 98 -21.28 -7.07 -7.75
CA ALA A 98 -21.69 -7.97 -6.68
C ALA A 98 -20.64 -7.86 -5.56
N GLU A 99 -21.08 -7.38 -4.41
CA GLU A 99 -20.32 -7.16 -3.18
C GLU A 99 -19.71 -8.48 -2.65
N THR A 100 -18.67 -9.02 -3.29
CA THR A 100 -17.95 -10.20 -2.77
C THR A 100 -16.83 -9.82 -1.81
N HIS A 101 -16.53 -8.52 -1.67
CA HIS A 101 -15.48 -7.97 -0.81
C HIS A 101 -15.67 -8.27 0.70
N GLY A 102 -16.88 -8.67 1.11
CA GLY A 102 -17.15 -9.10 2.48
C GLY A 102 -16.56 -10.46 2.85
N THR A 103 -16.19 -11.28 1.85
CA THR A 103 -15.75 -12.68 2.06
C THR A 103 -14.24 -12.87 1.94
N GLU A 104 -13.50 -11.90 1.43
CA GLU A 104 -12.06 -12.00 1.17
C GLU A 104 -11.23 -11.76 2.46
N LEU A 105 -10.36 -12.72 2.81
CA LEU A 105 -9.47 -12.60 3.96
C LEU A 105 -8.08 -12.11 3.55
N PHE A 106 -7.42 -12.83 2.64
CA PHE A 106 -6.04 -12.53 2.22
C PHE A 106 -5.61 -13.24 0.94
N TRP A 107 -4.54 -12.73 0.33
CA TRP A 107 -3.78 -13.41 -0.72
C TRP A 107 -2.68 -14.27 -0.11
N LEU A 108 -2.66 -15.56 -0.48
CA LEU A 108 -1.62 -16.51 -0.16
C LEU A 108 -0.67 -16.61 -1.34
N ASP A 109 0.54 -16.10 -1.17
CA ASP A 109 1.62 -16.28 -2.13
C ASP A 109 2.48 -17.46 -1.70
N TYR A 110 2.66 -18.42 -2.60
CA TYR A 110 3.56 -19.56 -2.42
C TYR A 110 4.69 -19.47 -3.43
N GLN A 111 5.93 -19.55 -2.95
CA GLN A 111 7.11 -19.58 -3.79
C GLN A 111 7.70 -20.99 -3.77
N GLU A 112 7.82 -21.59 -4.96
CA GLU A 112 8.49 -22.87 -5.14
C GLU A 112 10.01 -22.70 -5.22
N ASP A 113 10.77 -23.78 -5.05
CA ASP A 113 12.23 -23.83 -5.21
C ASP A 113 12.69 -23.39 -6.62
N SER A 114 11.81 -23.52 -7.62
CA SER A 114 12.02 -23.01 -8.99
C SER A 114 12.02 -21.47 -9.08
N GLY A 115 11.63 -20.78 -8.01
CA GLY A 115 11.42 -19.34 -7.97
C GLY A 115 10.05 -18.90 -8.50
N THR A 116 9.20 -19.84 -8.91
CA THR A 116 7.84 -19.54 -9.38
C THR A 116 6.93 -19.18 -8.20
N ILE A 117 6.26 -18.03 -8.30
CA ILE A 117 5.32 -17.56 -7.27
C ILE A 117 3.89 -17.81 -7.76
N THR A 118 3.10 -18.51 -6.95
CA THR A 118 1.67 -18.76 -7.18
C THR A 118 0.81 -18.09 -6.12
N SER A 119 -0.14 -17.26 -6.54
CA SER A 119 -1.02 -16.49 -5.66
C SER A 119 -2.43 -17.08 -5.61
N PHE A 120 -2.99 -17.19 -4.40
CA PHE A 120 -4.34 -17.71 -4.15
C PHE A 120 -5.14 -16.77 -3.26
N LEU A 121 -6.34 -16.42 -3.68
CA LEU A 121 -7.27 -15.65 -2.86
C LEU A 121 -7.98 -16.58 -1.86
N VAL A 122 -7.76 -16.34 -0.56
CA VAL A 122 -8.36 -17.10 0.54
C VAL A 122 -9.56 -16.33 1.10
N LYS A 123 -10.72 -17.00 1.14
CA LYS A 123 -11.97 -16.44 1.68
C LYS A 123 -12.24 -16.92 3.11
N LYS A 124 -13.16 -16.24 3.80
CA LYS A 124 -13.53 -16.51 5.20
C LYS A 124 -14.13 -17.91 5.41
N GLU A 125 -14.85 -18.39 4.40
CA GLU A 125 -15.56 -19.67 4.43
C GLU A 125 -14.70 -20.83 3.90
N ASP A 126 -13.50 -20.54 3.39
CA ASP A 126 -12.64 -21.55 2.82
C ASP A 126 -12.06 -22.48 3.89
N LYS A 127 -12.19 -23.80 3.65
CA LYS A 127 -11.57 -24.81 4.50
C LYS A 127 -10.06 -24.87 4.19
N PRO A 128 -9.18 -24.89 5.21
CA PRO A 128 -7.73 -24.87 4.99
C PRO A 128 -7.26 -26.04 4.11
N LYS A 129 -7.85 -27.23 4.27
CA LYS A 129 -7.59 -28.42 3.45
C LYS A 129 -7.80 -28.18 1.95
N LYS A 130 -8.91 -27.51 1.59
CA LYS A 130 -9.24 -27.22 0.19
C LYS A 130 -8.29 -26.19 -0.42
N VAL A 131 -7.82 -25.24 0.38
CA VAL A 131 -6.82 -24.25 -0.07
C VAL A 131 -5.50 -24.95 -0.34
N VAL A 132 -5.04 -25.84 0.55
CA VAL A 132 -3.81 -26.61 0.35
C VAL A 132 -3.89 -27.50 -0.89
N GLU A 133 -5.03 -28.14 -1.13
CA GLU A 133 -5.25 -28.95 -2.34
C GLU A 133 -5.09 -28.13 -3.62
N ARG A 134 -5.70 -26.94 -3.69
CA ARG A 134 -5.51 -26.01 -4.81
C ARG A 134 -4.07 -25.55 -5.00
N VAL A 135 -3.32 -25.39 -3.92
CA VAL A 135 -1.89 -25.05 -3.98
C VAL A 135 -1.09 -26.26 -4.48
N ALA A 136 -1.42 -27.47 -4.03
CA ALA A 136 -0.76 -28.71 -4.41
C ALA A 136 -1.03 -29.13 -5.87
N GLU A 137 -2.16 -28.73 -6.45
CA GLU A 137 -2.43 -28.93 -7.88
C GLU A 137 -1.50 -28.10 -8.77
N LYS A 138 -1.07 -26.92 -8.31
CA LYS A 138 -0.24 -25.98 -9.08
C LYS A 138 1.24 -26.02 -8.73
N ASN A 139 1.63 -26.66 -7.63
CA ASN A 139 3.00 -26.68 -7.12
C ASN A 139 3.40 -28.09 -6.69
N THR A 140 4.70 -28.40 -6.76
CA THR A 140 5.22 -29.69 -6.29
C THR A 140 5.34 -29.71 -4.76
N LEU A 141 4.24 -30.08 -4.08
CA LEU A 141 4.19 -30.16 -2.62
C LEU A 141 4.27 -31.60 -2.09
N ASP A 142 5.28 -31.88 -1.26
CA ASP A 142 5.38 -33.10 -0.45
C ASP A 142 4.30 -33.17 0.64
N ALA A 143 3.99 -34.37 1.11
CA ALA A 143 2.99 -34.63 2.14
C ALA A 143 3.27 -33.86 3.44
N ALA A 144 4.54 -33.76 3.85
CA ALA A 144 4.93 -32.99 5.04
C ALA A 144 4.67 -31.49 4.85
N MET A 145 4.97 -30.95 3.67
CA MET A 145 4.74 -29.54 3.35
C MET A 145 3.25 -29.19 3.27
N ARG A 146 2.42 -30.10 2.74
CA ARG A 146 0.95 -29.94 2.73
C ARG A 146 0.39 -29.84 4.15
N ALA A 147 0.84 -30.71 5.05
CA ALA A 147 0.41 -30.68 6.46
C ALA A 147 0.87 -29.40 7.17
N ALA A 148 2.12 -28.97 6.94
CA ALA A 148 2.63 -27.72 7.50
C ALA A 148 1.87 -26.49 6.98
N LEU A 149 1.57 -26.46 5.67
CA LEU A 149 0.80 -25.40 5.03
C LEU A 149 -0.64 -25.35 5.57
N GLU A 150 -1.28 -26.50 5.80
CA GLU A 150 -2.62 -26.58 6.39
C GLU A 150 -2.67 -25.91 7.77
N VAL A 151 -1.70 -26.25 8.64
CA VAL A 151 -1.58 -25.67 9.98
C VAL A 151 -1.36 -24.16 9.89
N ARG A 152 -0.51 -23.71 8.96
CA ARG A 152 -0.20 -22.30 8.77
C ARG A 152 -1.41 -21.50 8.30
N ILE A 153 -2.12 -22.00 7.28
CA ILE A 153 -3.33 -21.36 6.74
C ILE A 153 -4.41 -21.29 7.81
N ARG A 154 -4.63 -22.36 8.58
CA ARG A 154 -5.60 -22.37 9.67
C ARG A 154 -5.30 -21.26 10.70
N LYS A 155 -4.05 -21.15 11.13
CA LYS A 155 -3.61 -20.13 12.09
C LYS A 155 -3.79 -18.71 11.54
N GLU A 156 -3.50 -18.50 10.26
CA GLU A 156 -3.64 -17.19 9.62
C GLU A 156 -5.12 -16.79 9.42
N ILE A 157 -5.98 -17.75 9.05
CA ILE A 157 -7.43 -17.55 8.96
C ILE A 157 -7.99 -17.16 10.34
N GLU A 158 -7.67 -17.92 11.39
CA GLU A 158 -8.15 -17.66 12.76
C GLU A 158 -7.70 -16.29 13.28
N LYS A 159 -6.44 -15.93 13.03
CA LYS A 159 -5.87 -14.61 13.38
C LYS A 159 -6.59 -13.46 12.66
N ARG A 160 -6.92 -13.62 11.38
CA ARG A 160 -7.58 -12.57 10.59
C ARG A 160 -9.10 -12.55 10.80
N CYS A 161 -9.70 -13.67 11.18
CA CYS A 161 -11.12 -13.75 11.54
C CYS A 161 -11.43 -13.17 12.92
N SER A 162 -10.52 -13.34 13.90
CA SER A 162 -10.70 -12.81 15.26
C SER A 162 -10.56 -11.29 15.34
N ASN A 163 -9.65 -10.69 14.57
CA ASN A 163 -9.44 -9.23 14.55
C ASN A 163 -10.50 -8.42 13.77
N ARG A 164 -11.46 -9.07 13.10
CA ARG A 164 -12.59 -8.40 12.41
C ARG A 164 -13.92 -8.46 13.18
N ARG A 165 -13.89 -8.91 14.44
CA ARG A 165 -15.04 -8.85 15.37
C ARG A 165 -14.92 -7.63 16.26
#